data_AF-K1UEK2-F1
#
_entry.id   AF-K1UEK2-F1
#
_cell.length_a   1.000
_cell.length_b   1.000
_cell.length_c   1.000
_cell.angle_alpha   90.00
_cell.angle_beta   90.00
_cell.angle_gamma   90.00
#
_symmetry.space_group_name_H-M   'P 1'
#
loop_
_entity.id
_entity.type
_entity.pdbx_description
1 polymer ?
#
loop_
_entity_poly.entity_id
_entity_poly.type
_entity_poly.pdbx_seq_one_letter_code
_entity_poly.pdbx_strand_id
1 'polypeptide(L)'
;LQLFQIEKVNYSKGMVILKLKGIETPEQAETLRNCYIKMDRKNAKKLPEGTYYIADLIGLDVYSDEEELLGKVDYIYNTGSSDIYVVKNDEGKEILLPAIKDVLKQVDLENKK
;
A
#
# COMPACT_ATOMS: atom_id res chain seq x y z
N LEU A 1 -12.82 16.21 1.09
CA LEU A 1 -11.35 16.09 1.16
C LEU A 1 -10.79 17.48 1.38
N GLN A 2 -10.01 17.69 2.44
CA GLN A 2 -9.37 18.97 2.72
C GLN A 2 -7.92 18.93 2.28
N LEU A 3 -7.46 19.96 1.59
CA LEU A 3 -6.06 20.09 1.15
C LEU A 3 -5.26 20.82 2.21
N PHE A 4 -4.08 20.29 2.51
CA PHE A 4 -3.12 20.91 3.42
C PHE A 4 -1.78 21.06 2.72
N GLN A 5 -1.10 22.17 3.00
CA GLN A 5 0.29 22.38 2.62
C GLN A 5 1.19 21.99 3.79
N ILE A 6 2.18 21.14 3.55
CA ILE A 6 3.22 20.84 4.53
C ILE A 6 4.17 22.04 4.59
N GLU A 7 4.34 22.61 5.78
CA GLU A 7 5.25 23.71 6.04
C GLU A 7 6.60 23.22 6.56
N LYS A 8 6.60 22.19 7.43
CA LYS A 8 7.81 21.57 7.96
C LYS A 8 7.61 20.08 8.23
N VAL A 9 8.67 19.31 8.05
CA VAL A 9 8.74 17.88 8.42
C VAL A 9 9.85 17.71 9.45
N ASN A 10 9.58 16.93 10.50
CA ASN A 10 10.58 16.50 11.46
C ASN A 10 10.46 15.01 11.74
N TYR A 11 11.57 14.38 12.12
CA TYR A 11 11.62 12.95 12.45
C TYR A 11 12.12 12.80 13.88
N SER A 12 11.34 12.13 14.72
CA SER A 12 11.70 11.95 16.13
C SER A 12 11.12 10.65 16.68
N LYS A 13 11.94 9.85 17.36
CA LYS A 13 11.53 8.60 18.03
C LYS A 13 10.72 7.64 17.12
N GLY A 14 11.13 7.51 15.85
CA GLY A 14 10.44 6.64 14.88
C GLY A 14 9.12 7.22 14.33
N MET A 15 8.80 8.47 14.63
CA MET A 15 7.60 9.15 14.14
C MET A 15 7.95 10.24 13.13
N VAL A 16 7.04 10.45 12.18
CA VAL A 16 7.05 11.61 11.28
C VAL A 16 6.12 12.67 11.85
N ILE A 17 6.65 13.86 12.09
CA ILE A 17 5.91 15.00 12.62
C ILE A 17 5.77 16.03 11.50
N LEU A 18 4.52 16.37 11.16
CA LEU A 18 4.21 17.35 10.12
C LEU A 18 3.67 18.64 10.75
N LYS A 19 4.25 19.77 10.36
CA LYS A 19 3.65 21.10 10.55
C LYS A 19 2.86 21.41 9.28
N LEU A 20 1.55 21.60 9.43
CA LEU A 20 0.66 21.98 8.34
C LEU A 20 0.44 23.49 8.41
N LYS A 21 0.53 24.14 7.25
CA LYS A 21 0.30 25.59 7.14
C LYS A 21 -1.12 25.93 7.59
N GLY A 22 -1.25 26.88 8.52
CA GLY A 22 -2.55 27.33 9.04
C GLY A 22 -3.08 26.50 10.22
N ILE A 23 -2.34 25.49 10.68
CA ILE A 23 -2.61 24.77 11.93
C ILE A 23 -1.57 25.20 12.95
N GLU A 24 -1.93 26.19 13.76
CA GLU A 24 -1.03 26.92 14.65
C GLU A 24 -1.15 26.50 16.11
N THR A 25 -2.24 25.85 16.51
CA THR A 25 -2.46 25.43 17.90
C THR A 25 -2.68 23.92 18.04
N PRO A 26 -2.39 23.34 19.23
CA PRO A 26 -2.69 21.94 19.52
C PRO A 26 -4.16 21.58 19.32
N GLU A 27 -5.09 22.48 19.69
CA GLU A 27 -6.53 22.26 19.56
C GLU A 27 -6.95 22.16 18.09
N GLN A 28 -6.34 22.95 17.21
CA GLN A 28 -6.58 22.86 15.76
C GLN A 28 -6.05 21.53 15.21
N ALA A 29 -4.85 21.11 15.60
CA ALA A 29 -4.27 19.83 15.19
C ALA A 29 -5.10 18.64 15.67
N GLU A 30 -5.66 18.72 16.88
CA GLU A 30 -6.49 17.69 17.50
C GLU A 30 -7.73 17.35 16.67
N THR A 31 -8.31 18.33 15.97
CA THR A 31 -9.45 18.11 15.06
C THR A 31 -9.13 17.17 13.89
N LEU A 32 -7.85 16.96 13.60
CA LEU A 32 -7.35 16.09 12.53
C LEU A 32 -6.97 14.70 13.03
N ARG A 33 -7.16 14.42 14.33
CA ARG A 33 -6.87 13.09 14.90
C ARG A 33 -7.71 12.02 14.20
N ASN A 34 -7.12 10.84 14.02
CA ASN A 34 -7.71 9.66 13.37
C ASN A 34 -8.07 9.85 11.87
N CYS A 35 -7.71 10.98 11.28
CA CYS A 35 -7.85 11.17 9.84
C CYS A 35 -6.73 10.46 9.07
N TYR A 36 -7.07 9.96 7.89
CA TYR A 36 -6.09 9.40 6.95
C TYR A 36 -5.40 10.52 6.18
N ILE A 37 -4.07 10.45 6.09
CA ILE A 37 -3.31 11.26 5.14
C ILE A 37 -3.42 10.59 3.77
N LYS A 38 -3.87 11.33 2.77
CA LYS A 38 -3.99 10.88 1.38
C LYS A 38 -3.17 11.77 0.47
N MET A 39 -2.64 11.18 -0.58
CA MET A 39 -1.93 11.87 -1.64
C MET A 39 -2.49 11.43 -2.98
N ASP A 40 -2.56 12.36 -3.93
CA ASP A 40 -2.93 12.02 -5.30
C ASP A 40 -1.89 11.04 -5.89
N ARG A 41 -2.37 9.99 -6.54
CA ARG A 41 -1.52 8.95 -7.13
C ARG A 41 -0.49 9.54 -8.10
N LYS A 42 -0.82 10.62 -8.80
CA LYS A 42 0.11 11.30 -9.72
C LYS A 42 1.32 11.94 -9.03
N ASN A 43 1.21 12.20 -7.72
CA ASN A 43 2.28 12.77 -6.90
C ASN A 43 3.09 11.68 -6.18
N ALA A 44 2.71 10.41 -6.32
CA ALA A 44 3.49 9.30 -5.76
C ALA A 44 4.87 9.22 -6.43
N LYS A 45 5.86 8.78 -5.65
CA LYS A 45 7.22 8.64 -6.15
C LYS A 45 7.25 7.51 -7.19
N LYS A 46 7.96 7.71 -8.29
CA LYS A 46 8.29 6.60 -9.20
C LYS A 46 9.12 5.56 -8.46
N LEU A 47 8.65 4.33 -8.51
CA LEU A 47 9.31 3.20 -7.88
C LEU A 47 10.34 2.59 -8.83
N PRO A 48 11.44 2.02 -8.31
CA PRO A 48 12.32 1.15 -9.07
C PRO A 48 11.56 0.00 -9.74
N GLU A 49 12.14 -0.54 -10.81
CA GLU A 49 11.60 -1.73 -11.47
C GLU A 49 11.46 -2.90 -10.48
N GLY A 50 10.34 -3.64 -10.57
CA GLY A 50 10.02 -4.75 -9.68
C GLY A 50 9.59 -4.33 -8.27
N THR A 51 9.36 -3.04 -8.01
CA THR A 51 8.79 -2.57 -6.74
C THR A 51 7.46 -1.86 -6.96
N TYR A 52 6.50 -2.12 -6.08
CA TYR A 52 5.10 -1.70 -6.24
C TYR A 52 4.58 -1.11 -4.94
N TYR A 53 3.60 -0.20 -5.02
CA TYR A 53 2.86 0.16 -3.84
C TYR A 53 1.81 -0.91 -3.57
N ILE A 54 1.67 -1.33 -2.31
CA ILE A 54 0.65 -2.29 -1.88
C ILE A 54 -0.75 -1.89 -2.37
N ALA A 55 -1.06 -0.60 -2.33
CA ALA A 55 -2.35 -0.07 -2.78
C ALA A 55 -2.68 -0.34 -4.27
N ASP A 56 -1.67 -0.56 -5.12
CA ASP A 56 -1.89 -0.92 -6.52
C ASP A 56 -2.02 -2.43 -6.73
N LEU A 57 -1.52 -3.21 -5.75
CA LEU A 57 -1.51 -4.66 -5.81
C LEU A 57 -2.81 -5.28 -5.28
N ILE A 58 -3.47 -4.60 -4.34
CA ILE A 58 -4.77 -5.07 -3.82
C ILE A 58 -5.80 -5.11 -4.95
N GLY A 59 -6.46 -6.26 -5.07
CA GLY A 59 -7.50 -6.52 -6.06
C GLY A 59 -7.02 -7.04 -7.41
N LEU A 60 -5.69 -7.18 -7.62
CA LEU A 60 -5.16 -7.86 -8.80
C LEU A 60 -5.59 -9.32 -8.83
N ASP A 61 -5.88 -9.83 -10.02
CA ASP A 61 -6.12 -11.25 -10.26
C ASP A 61 -4.80 -12.02 -10.17
N VAL A 62 -4.80 -13.17 -9.51
CA VAL A 62 -3.61 -14.00 -9.35
C VAL A 62 -3.82 -15.32 -10.06
N TYR A 63 -2.90 -15.66 -10.95
CA TYR A 63 -2.94 -16.87 -11.76
C TYR A 63 -1.78 -17.81 -11.42
N SER A 64 -2.01 -19.12 -11.57
CA SER A 64 -0.95 -20.11 -11.55
C SER A 64 -0.16 -20.13 -12.87
N ASP A 65 0.95 -20.86 -12.90
CA ASP A 65 1.73 -21.10 -14.14
C ASP A 65 0.93 -21.87 -15.21
N GLU A 66 -0.21 -22.47 -14.86
CA GLU A 66 -1.14 -23.17 -15.75
C GLU A 66 -2.33 -22.27 -16.18
N GLU A 67 -2.24 -20.96 -15.96
CA GLU A 67 -3.29 -19.96 -16.25
C GLU A 67 -4.61 -20.15 -15.45
N GLU A 68 -4.57 -20.90 -14.35
CA GLU A 68 -5.73 -21.05 -13.46
C GLU A 68 -5.86 -19.83 -12.55
N LEU A 69 -7.06 -19.25 -12.46
CA LEU A 69 -7.35 -18.16 -11.53
C LEU A 69 -7.40 -18.68 -10.09
N LEU A 70 -6.45 -18.23 -9.27
CA LEU A 70 -6.36 -18.57 -7.85
C LEU A 70 -7.23 -17.65 -6.97
N GLY A 71 -7.52 -16.44 -7.45
CA GLY A 71 -8.33 -15.45 -6.75
C GLY A 71 -7.77 -14.04 -6.93
N LYS A 72 -8.09 -13.15 -5.98
CA LYS A 72 -7.60 -11.77 -5.97
C LYS A 72 -6.74 -11.49 -4.75
N VAL A 73 -5.76 -10.59 -4.89
CA VAL A 73 -4.99 -10.10 -3.74
C VAL A 73 -5.92 -9.33 -2.80
N ASP A 74 -6.13 -9.84 -1.59
CA ASP A 74 -7.00 -9.23 -0.57
C ASP A 74 -6.23 -8.24 0.30
N TYR A 75 -5.09 -8.67 0.86
CA TYR A 75 -4.17 -7.82 1.60
C TYR A 75 -2.73 -8.36 1.52
N ILE A 76 -1.78 -7.51 1.86
CA ILE A 76 -0.36 -7.85 1.93
C ILE A 76 0.15 -7.44 3.31
N TYR A 77 0.87 -8.34 3.97
CA TYR A 77 1.53 -8.04 5.24
C TYR A 77 2.99 -8.49 5.23
N ASN A 78 3.81 -7.77 6.00
CA ASN A 78 5.23 -8.05 6.11
C ASN A 78 5.51 -8.91 7.36
N THR A 79 6.26 -10.00 7.18
CA THR A 79 6.67 -10.92 8.26
C THR A 79 8.01 -10.56 8.91
N GLY A 80 8.63 -9.46 8.49
CA GLY A 80 10.00 -9.07 8.80
C GLY A 80 11.04 -9.63 7.82
N SER A 81 10.81 -10.83 7.26
CA SER A 81 11.71 -11.45 6.27
C SER A 81 11.23 -11.29 4.83
N SER A 82 9.92 -11.27 4.62
CA SER A 82 9.30 -11.08 3.31
C SER A 82 7.88 -10.54 3.47
N ASP A 83 7.39 -9.91 2.41
CA ASP A 83 5.95 -9.67 2.23
C ASP A 83 5.24 -10.98 1.88
N ILE A 84 4.03 -11.14 2.39
CA ILE A 84 3.12 -12.24 2.11
C ILE A 84 1.87 -11.67 1.44
N TYR A 85 1.57 -12.19 0.25
CA TYR A 85 0.37 -11.85 -0.50
C TYR A 85 -0.72 -12.81 -0.08
N VAL A 86 -1.80 -12.28 0.46
CA VAL A 86 -2.99 -13.07 0.79
C VAL A 86 -3.93 -12.99 -0.39
N VAL A 87 -4.09 -14.11 -1.08
CA VAL A 87 -4.98 -14.25 -2.22
C VAL A 87 -6.24 -14.95 -1.75
N LYS A 88 -7.39 -14.38 -2.08
CA LYS A 88 -8.70 -14.91 -1.69
C LYS A 88 -9.49 -15.27 -2.93
N ASN A 89 -9.98 -16.50 -2.98
CA ASN A 89 -10.88 -16.95 -4.04
C ASN A 89 -12.35 -16.61 -3.72
N ASP A 90 -13.24 -16.85 -4.67
CA ASP A 90 -14.68 -16.56 -4.52
C ASP A 90 -15.37 -17.37 -3.42
N GLU A 91 -14.80 -18.53 -3.04
CA GLU A 91 -15.25 -19.36 -1.93
C GLU A 91 -14.74 -18.87 -0.56
N GLY A 92 -13.92 -17.82 -0.56
CA GLY A 92 -13.33 -17.23 0.64
C GLY A 92 -12.12 -17.98 1.20
N LYS A 93 -11.58 -18.97 0.47
CA LYS A 93 -10.34 -19.66 0.82
C LYS A 93 -9.15 -18.73 0.59
N GLU A 94 -8.27 -18.65 1.59
CA GLU A 94 -7.04 -17.87 1.52
C GLU A 94 -5.85 -18.73 1.08
N ILE A 95 -5.00 -18.15 0.23
CA ILE A 95 -3.72 -18.70 -0.22
C ILE A 95 -2.65 -17.68 0.13
N LEU A 96 -1.62 -18.12 0.84
CA LEU A 96 -0.50 -17.28 1.27
C LEU A 96 0.68 -17.47 0.31
N LEU A 97 1.03 -16.41 -0.41
CA LEU A 97 2.12 -16.42 -1.39
C LEU A 97 3.27 -15.53 -0.90
N PRO A 98 4.43 -16.11 -0.52
CA PRO A 98 5.61 -15.32 -0.21
C PRO A 98 6.12 -14.54 -1.42
N ALA A 99 6.49 -13.27 -1.22
CA ALA A 99 6.99 -12.39 -2.26
C ALA A 99 8.44 -12.68 -2.69
N ILE A 100 8.72 -13.93 -3.06
CA ILE A 100 10.00 -14.40 -3.58
C ILE A 100 9.86 -14.73 -5.08
N LYS A 101 10.96 -14.58 -5.83
CA LYS A 101 10.99 -14.80 -7.29
C LYS A 101 10.56 -16.21 -7.72
N ASP A 102 10.68 -17.18 -6.83
CA ASP A 102 10.26 -18.55 -7.11
C ASP A 102 8.75 -18.73 -7.07
N VAL A 103 8.02 -17.86 -6.36
CA VAL A 103 6.57 -17.92 -6.18
C VAL A 103 5.87 -16.84 -7.01
N LEU A 104 6.32 -15.58 -6.93
CA LEU A 104 5.76 -14.47 -7.72
C LEU A 104 6.65 -14.21 -8.93
N LYS A 105 6.19 -14.64 -10.11
CA LYS A 105 6.95 -14.57 -11.36
C LYS A 105 6.85 -13.21 -12.04
N GLN A 106 5.65 -12.64 -12.07
CA GLN A 106 5.35 -11.41 -12.78
C GLN A 106 4.24 -10.64 -12.05
N VAL A 107 4.26 -9.32 -12.22
CA VAL A 107 3.16 -8.41 -11.85
C VAL A 107 2.91 -7.50 -13.05
N ASP A 108 1.66 -7.38 -13.46
CA ASP A 108 1.20 -6.61 -14.61
C ASP A 108 0.04 -5.70 -14.18
N LEU A 109 0.41 -4.48 -13.76
CA LEU A 109 -0.55 -3.47 -13.30
C LEU A 109 -1.48 -2.98 -14.41
N GLU A 110 -1.09 -3.10 -15.68
CA GLU A 110 -1.92 -2.63 -16.81
C GLU A 110 -3.09 -3.58 -17.04
N ASN A 111 -2.82 -4.88 -17.00
CA ASN A 111 -3.84 -5.93 -17.15
C ASN A 111 -4.49 -6.36 -15.83
N LYS A 112 -4.08 -5.74 -14.72
CA LYS A 112 -4.53 -6.03 -13.36
C LYS A 112 -4.29 -7.49 -12.91
N LYS A 113 -3.11 -8.03 -13.23
CA LYS A 113 -2.71 -9.41 -12.88
C LYS A 113 -1.28 -9.52 -12.38
#